data_AF-A0A0T6BCK2-F1
#
_entry.id   AF-A0A0T6BCK2-F1
#
_cell.length_a   1.000
_cell.length_b   1.000
_cell.length_c   1.000
_cell.angle_alpha   90.00
_cell.angle_beta   90.00
_cell.angle_gamma   90.00
#
_symmetry.space_group_name_H-M   'P 1'
#
loop_
_entity.id
_entity.type
_entity.pdbx_description
1 polymer ?
#
loop_
_entity_poly.entity_id
_entity_poly.type
_entity_poly.pdbx_seq_one_letter_code
_entity_poly.pdbx_strand_id
1 'polypeptide(L)'
;ASLKDTFYRALDLKLPKLKDLRDLLSELVTHINLLKQQQLLRNPLTDEASEMWIKSLEYIQKLDSKHKKIYSVFHTLFLHMSLQLFNDVKLAVDSLKELISCYERVRIEKKHLEETNSDDPLWIEVVIDLFLNLLSHKSSLLRNLINYVFPHLCKYLNVTAMHQILDILDPKNEGNPLIQSDESESENEGADSKNDESDENDEESEESDENVEDEEMEDDNVNDKLKMAVQMALGGYKSDEESIDLDEMSESEGKKLDEALATAFKQFKPNIGKKSQKQKKEDEAL
;
A
#
# COMPACT_ATOMS: atom_id res chain seq x y z
N ALA A 1 -20.90 26.60 -2.31
CA ALA A 1 -20.89 25.22 -2.81
C ALA A 1 -22.11 25.03 -3.70
N SER A 2 -21.97 24.42 -4.87
CA SER A 2 -23.16 24.06 -5.66
C SER A 2 -23.98 22.98 -4.93
N LEU A 3 -25.26 22.84 -5.28
CA LEU A 3 -26.10 21.75 -4.76
C LEU A 3 -25.44 20.38 -4.99
N LYS A 4 -24.81 20.23 -6.17
CA LYS A 4 -24.03 19.04 -6.56
C LYS A 4 -22.86 18.79 -5.60
N ASP A 5 -22.03 19.80 -5.34
CA ASP A 5 -20.88 19.64 -4.43
C ASP A 5 -21.33 19.30 -3.00
N THR A 6 -22.46 19.87 -2.57
CA THR A 6 -23.03 19.61 -1.25
C THR A 6 -23.51 18.15 -1.14
N PHE A 7 -24.16 17.63 -2.19
CA PHE A 7 -24.57 16.23 -2.26
C PHE A 7 -23.36 15.28 -2.18
N TYR A 8 -22.32 15.49 -3.00
CA TYR A 8 -21.14 14.61 -2.97
C TYR A 8 -20.32 14.74 -1.68
N ARG A 9 -20.28 15.92 -1.06
CA ARG A 9 -19.72 16.07 0.30
C ARG A 9 -20.53 15.32 1.35
N ALA A 10 -21.86 15.26 1.21
CA ALA A 10 -22.70 14.47 2.12
C ALA A 10 -22.53 12.96 1.91
N LEU A 11 -22.08 12.49 0.75
CA LEU A 11 -21.69 11.09 0.57
C LEU A 11 -20.38 10.74 1.29
N ASP A 12 -19.61 11.74 1.70
CA ASP A 12 -18.33 11.58 2.41
C ASP A 12 -18.51 11.33 3.93
N LEU A 13 -19.76 11.10 4.36
CA LEU A 13 -20.07 10.78 5.75
C LEU A 13 -19.36 9.50 6.18
N LYS A 14 -18.60 9.60 7.27
CA LYS A 14 -17.89 8.46 7.86
C LYS A 14 -18.89 7.52 8.51
N LEU A 15 -19.20 6.43 7.81
CA LEU A 15 -20.00 5.33 8.32
C LEU A 15 -19.10 4.27 8.96
N PRO A 16 -19.50 3.63 10.07
CA PRO A 16 -18.61 2.74 10.82
C PRO A 16 -18.39 1.39 10.12
N LYS A 17 -19.32 0.95 9.26
CA LYS A 17 -19.25 -0.36 8.58
C LYS A 17 -19.50 -0.21 7.09
N LEU A 18 -18.81 -1.03 6.29
CA LEU A 18 -19.06 -1.16 4.85
C LEU A 18 -20.53 -1.48 4.55
N LYS A 19 -21.19 -2.27 5.41
CA LYS A 19 -22.61 -2.58 5.26
C LYS A 19 -23.47 -1.32 5.31
N ASP A 20 -23.24 -0.44 6.28
CA ASP A 20 -24.04 0.77 6.47
C ASP A 20 -23.88 1.72 5.27
N LEU A 21 -22.64 1.86 4.77
CA LEU A 21 -22.34 2.59 3.54
C LEU A 21 -23.08 2.01 2.34
N ARG A 22 -23.01 0.69 2.18
CA ARG A 22 -23.66 0.01 1.07
C ARG A 22 -25.18 0.16 1.10
N ASP A 23 -25.79 0.01 2.27
CA ASP A 23 -27.25 0.12 2.43
C ASP A 23 -27.71 1.56 2.10
N LEU A 24 -26.99 2.59 2.56
CA LEU A 24 -27.24 3.99 2.18
C LEU A 24 -27.10 4.21 0.66
N LEU A 25 -26.00 3.75 0.07
CA LEU A 25 -25.76 3.91 -1.36
C LEU A 25 -26.82 3.17 -2.20
N SER A 26 -27.24 1.98 -1.79
CA SER A 26 -28.34 1.24 -2.43
C SER A 26 -29.64 2.03 -2.42
N GLU A 27 -30.00 2.64 -1.29
CA GLU A 27 -31.22 3.44 -1.19
C GLU A 27 -31.16 4.68 -2.09
N LEU A 28 -30.01 5.36 -2.13
CA LEU A 28 -29.78 6.50 -3.00
C LEU A 28 -29.85 6.14 -4.48
N VAL A 29 -29.15 5.09 -4.90
CA VAL A 29 -29.19 4.60 -6.29
C VAL A 29 -30.61 4.20 -6.69
N THR A 30 -31.34 3.52 -5.80
CA THR A 30 -32.76 3.16 -6.02
C THR A 30 -33.62 4.41 -6.21
N HIS A 31 -33.44 5.42 -5.36
CA HIS A 31 -34.19 6.67 -5.46
C HIS A 31 -33.87 7.43 -6.75
N ILE A 32 -32.60 7.55 -7.12
CA ILE A 32 -32.18 8.19 -8.37
C ILE A 32 -32.72 7.44 -9.59
N ASN A 33 -32.74 6.11 -9.54
CA ASN A 33 -33.33 5.30 -10.61
C ASN A 33 -34.83 5.59 -10.77
N LEU A 34 -35.57 5.74 -9.67
CA LEU A 34 -36.98 6.14 -9.71
C LEU A 34 -37.16 7.53 -10.34
N LEU A 35 -36.33 8.51 -9.95
CA LEU A 35 -36.35 9.85 -10.55
C LEU A 35 -36.03 9.83 -12.05
N LYS A 36 -35.08 8.98 -12.47
CA LYS A 36 -34.74 8.78 -13.89
C LYS A 36 -35.92 8.20 -14.67
N GLN A 37 -36.60 7.19 -14.13
CA GLN A 37 -37.77 6.58 -14.78
C GLN A 37 -38.94 7.56 -14.91
N GLN A 38 -39.11 8.46 -13.93
CA GLN A 38 -40.12 9.51 -13.95
C GLN A 38 -39.70 10.76 -14.77
N GLN A 39 -38.51 10.74 -15.40
CA GLN A 39 -37.95 11.87 -16.15
C GLN A 39 -37.82 13.16 -15.32
N LEU A 40 -37.59 13.03 -14.01
CA LEU A 40 -37.48 14.15 -13.06
C LEU A 40 -36.03 14.64 -12.87
N LEU A 41 -35.08 14.09 -13.62
CA LEU A 41 -33.69 14.53 -13.56
C LEU A 41 -33.56 15.92 -14.19
N ARG A 42 -33.11 16.90 -13.39
CA ARG A 42 -32.86 18.26 -13.88
C ARG A 42 -31.85 18.28 -15.03
N ASN A 43 -30.81 17.46 -14.92
CA ASN A 43 -29.80 17.25 -15.96
C ASN A 43 -29.87 15.77 -16.36
N PRO A 44 -30.37 15.43 -17.56
CA PRO A 44 -30.38 14.06 -18.02
C PRO A 44 -28.96 13.55 -18.27
N LEU A 45 -28.76 12.25 -18.09
CA LEU A 45 -27.53 11.56 -18.45
C LEU A 45 -27.36 11.54 -19.97
N THR A 46 -26.12 11.52 -20.45
CA THR A 46 -25.81 11.23 -21.86
C THR A 46 -26.26 9.81 -22.22
N ASP A 47 -26.34 9.50 -23.52
CA ASP A 47 -26.74 8.16 -23.97
C ASP A 47 -25.78 7.08 -23.45
N GLU A 48 -24.46 7.32 -23.54
CA GLU A 48 -23.45 6.41 -23.00
C GLU A 48 -23.57 6.24 -21.48
N ALA A 49 -23.75 7.33 -20.73
CA ALA A 49 -23.90 7.26 -19.28
C ALA A 49 -25.23 6.59 -18.87
N SER A 50 -26.29 6.75 -19.66
CA SER A 50 -27.57 6.09 -19.45
C SER A 50 -27.49 4.59 -19.69
N GLU A 51 -26.81 4.16 -20.75
CA GLU A 51 -26.54 2.74 -21.02
C GLU A 51 -25.71 2.13 -19.89
N MET A 52 -24.66 2.84 -19.46
CA MET A 52 -23.80 2.37 -18.39
C MET A 52 -24.53 2.32 -17.03
N TRP A 53 -25.40 3.29 -16.74
CA TRP A 53 -26.27 3.27 -15.57
C TRP A 53 -27.14 2.01 -15.55
N ILE A 54 -27.84 1.71 -16.65
CA ILE A 54 -28.69 0.51 -16.76
C ILE A 54 -27.87 -0.76 -16.54
N LYS A 55 -26.73 -0.89 -17.23
CA LYS A 55 -25.82 -2.03 -17.05
C LYS A 55 -25.39 -2.17 -15.58
N SER A 56 -24.97 -1.08 -14.95
CA SER A 56 -24.53 -1.10 -13.54
C SER A 56 -25.63 -1.60 -12.60
N LEU A 57 -26.90 -1.21 -12.82
CA LEU A 57 -28.03 -1.70 -12.03
C LEU A 57 -28.25 -3.21 -12.17
N GLU A 58 -28.05 -3.78 -13.36
CA GLU A 58 -28.13 -5.24 -13.54
C GLU A 58 -27.06 -5.96 -12.70
N TYR A 59 -25.85 -5.42 -12.63
CA TYR A 59 -24.77 -6.00 -11.82
C TYR A 59 -25.02 -5.84 -10.32
N ILE A 60 -25.53 -4.68 -9.88
CA ILE A 60 -25.96 -4.44 -8.50
C ILE A 60 -27.01 -5.48 -8.09
N GLN A 61 -28.06 -5.67 -8.89
CA GLN A 61 -29.09 -6.69 -8.63
C GLN A 61 -28.54 -8.12 -8.58
N LYS A 62 -27.60 -8.46 -9.48
CA LYS A 62 -26.92 -9.78 -9.47
C LYS A 62 -26.08 -9.99 -8.21
N LEU A 63 -25.62 -8.92 -7.57
CA LEU A 63 -24.78 -8.94 -6.38
C LEU A 63 -25.58 -8.95 -5.07
N ASP A 64 -26.81 -8.43 -5.06
CA ASP A 64 -27.72 -8.45 -3.88
C ASP A 64 -27.95 -9.86 -3.34
N SER A 65 -28.02 -10.85 -4.23
CA SER A 65 -28.23 -12.26 -3.89
C SER A 65 -26.97 -12.99 -3.38
N LYS A 66 -25.83 -12.31 -3.28
CA LYS A 66 -24.53 -12.95 -3.01
C LYS A 66 -23.95 -12.58 -1.66
N HIS A 67 -23.50 -13.59 -0.90
CA HIS A 67 -23.05 -13.40 0.49
C HIS A 67 -21.52 -13.37 0.70
N LYS A 68 -20.69 -13.66 -0.31
CA LYS A 68 -19.22 -13.64 -0.11
C LYS A 68 -18.72 -12.20 0.02
N LYS A 69 -17.73 -11.98 0.90
CA LYS A 69 -17.13 -10.65 1.16
C LYS A 69 -16.67 -9.93 -0.12
N ILE A 70 -16.07 -10.66 -1.07
CA ILE A 70 -15.65 -10.08 -2.36
C ILE A 70 -16.81 -9.48 -3.16
N TYR A 71 -18.01 -10.07 -3.08
CA TYR A 71 -19.17 -9.51 -3.76
C TYR A 71 -19.68 -8.24 -3.07
N SER A 72 -19.49 -8.11 -1.76
CA SER A 72 -19.77 -6.85 -1.06
C SER A 72 -18.85 -5.71 -1.51
N VAL A 73 -17.58 -6.02 -1.83
CA VAL A 73 -16.64 -5.07 -2.42
C VAL A 73 -17.15 -4.58 -3.78
N PHE A 74 -17.36 -5.50 -4.73
CA PHE A 74 -17.85 -5.14 -6.07
C PHE A 74 -19.18 -4.39 -6.01
N HIS A 75 -20.10 -4.81 -5.15
CA HIS A 75 -21.38 -4.13 -4.98
C HIS A 75 -21.21 -2.68 -4.53
N THR A 76 -20.33 -2.44 -3.56
CA THR A 76 -20.06 -1.07 -3.07
C THR A 76 -19.41 -0.22 -4.16
N LEU A 77 -18.45 -0.78 -4.91
CA LEU A 77 -17.79 -0.08 -6.01
C LEU A 77 -18.77 0.26 -7.14
N PHE A 78 -19.64 -0.69 -7.55
CA PHE A 78 -20.67 -0.43 -8.54
C PHE A 78 -21.62 0.68 -8.10
N LEU A 79 -22.19 0.60 -6.89
CA LEU A 79 -23.07 1.64 -6.37
C LEU A 79 -22.42 3.02 -6.40
N HIS A 80 -21.17 3.11 -5.96
CA HIS A 80 -20.46 4.38 -5.88
C HIS A 80 -20.13 4.94 -7.27
N MET A 81 -19.61 4.11 -8.18
CA MET A 81 -19.31 4.53 -9.54
C MET A 81 -20.58 4.86 -10.35
N SER A 82 -21.70 4.20 -10.09
CA SER A 82 -23.00 4.57 -10.66
C SER A 82 -23.39 5.99 -10.25
N LEU A 83 -23.22 6.37 -8.98
CA LEU A 83 -23.45 7.75 -8.55
C LEU A 83 -22.47 8.72 -9.23
N GLN A 84 -21.21 8.32 -9.41
CA GLN A 84 -20.20 9.15 -10.05
C GLN A 84 -20.53 9.49 -11.52
N LEU A 85 -21.44 8.76 -12.19
CA LEU A 85 -21.97 9.13 -13.52
C LEU A 85 -22.63 10.52 -13.55
N PHE A 86 -23.14 11.02 -12.43
CA PHE A 86 -23.70 12.38 -12.34
C PHE A 86 -22.65 13.43 -11.94
N ASN A 87 -21.43 12.99 -11.63
CA ASN A 87 -20.33 13.86 -11.22
C ASN A 87 -19.30 14.05 -12.32
N ASP A 88 -18.66 12.95 -12.68
CA ASP A 88 -17.60 12.82 -13.68
C ASP A 88 -17.94 11.60 -14.54
N VAL A 89 -18.62 11.87 -15.65
CA VAL A 89 -19.14 10.84 -16.55
C VAL A 89 -18.01 9.97 -17.08
N LYS A 90 -16.89 10.58 -17.49
CA LYS A 90 -15.79 9.87 -18.14
C LYS A 90 -15.14 8.90 -17.16
N LEU A 91 -14.73 9.39 -15.99
CA LEU A 91 -14.14 8.56 -14.95
C LEU A 91 -15.08 7.40 -14.56
N ALA A 92 -16.36 7.69 -14.35
CA ALA A 92 -17.34 6.71 -13.95
C ALA A 92 -17.57 5.63 -15.01
N VAL A 93 -17.71 6.02 -16.28
CA VAL A 93 -17.92 5.08 -17.38
C VAL A 93 -16.73 4.14 -17.53
N ASP A 94 -15.51 4.68 -17.52
CA ASP A 94 -14.28 3.88 -17.68
C ASP A 94 -14.11 2.92 -16.48
N SER A 95 -14.28 3.43 -15.26
CA SER A 95 -14.23 2.63 -14.04
C SER A 95 -15.28 1.51 -14.03
N LEU A 96 -16.52 1.79 -14.48
CA LEU A 96 -17.58 0.78 -14.54
C LEU A 96 -17.27 -0.31 -15.57
N LYS A 97 -16.68 0.03 -16.73
CA LYS A 97 -16.25 -0.94 -17.75
C LYS A 97 -15.20 -1.90 -17.18
N GLU A 98 -14.19 -1.36 -16.49
CA GLU A 98 -13.15 -2.17 -15.82
C GLU A 98 -13.72 -3.06 -14.72
N LEU A 99 -14.60 -2.52 -13.87
CA LEU A 99 -15.26 -3.28 -12.79
C LEU A 99 -16.13 -4.42 -13.33
N ILE A 100 -16.85 -4.19 -14.43
CA ILE A 100 -17.64 -5.25 -15.09
C ILE A 100 -16.72 -6.38 -15.55
N SER A 101 -15.62 -6.05 -16.24
CA SER A 101 -14.62 -7.02 -16.70
C SER A 101 -14.06 -7.84 -15.52
N CYS A 102 -13.64 -7.17 -14.45
CA CYS A 102 -13.11 -7.81 -13.25
C CYS A 102 -14.13 -8.74 -12.59
N TYR A 103 -15.37 -8.29 -12.44
CA TYR A 103 -16.43 -9.08 -11.83
C TYR A 103 -16.73 -10.35 -12.63
N GLU A 104 -16.75 -10.27 -13.96
CA GLU A 104 -16.96 -11.44 -14.82
C GLU A 104 -15.79 -12.43 -14.69
N ARG A 105 -14.54 -11.96 -14.63
CA ARG A 105 -13.36 -12.81 -14.35
C ARG A 105 -13.46 -13.53 -13.00
N VAL A 106 -13.81 -12.81 -11.93
CA VAL A 106 -14.06 -13.38 -10.58
C VAL A 106 -15.19 -14.42 -10.58
N ARG A 107 -16.15 -14.31 -11.51
CA ARG A 107 -17.23 -15.28 -11.66
C ARG A 107 -16.76 -16.53 -12.43
N ILE A 108 -15.92 -16.36 -13.44
CA ILE A 108 -15.42 -17.43 -14.32
C ILE A 108 -14.38 -18.29 -13.62
N GLU A 109 -13.48 -17.71 -12.81
CA GLU A 109 -12.52 -18.46 -11.97
C GLU A 109 -13.20 -19.48 -11.03
N LYS A 110 -14.51 -19.32 -10.77
CA LYS A 110 -15.32 -20.29 -10.00
C LYS A 110 -15.92 -21.42 -10.83
N LYS A 111 -15.87 -21.33 -12.15
CA LYS A 111 -16.55 -22.25 -13.09
C LYS A 111 -15.59 -23.07 -13.95
N HIS A 112 -14.40 -22.58 -14.30
CA HIS A 112 -13.39 -23.36 -15.03
C HIS A 112 -11.98 -22.85 -14.64
N LEU A 113 -11.09 -23.79 -14.30
CA LEU A 113 -9.68 -23.52 -13.95
C LEU A 113 -8.74 -23.75 -15.14
N GLU A 114 -9.29 -23.95 -16.34
CA GLU A 114 -8.53 -24.34 -17.52
C GLU A 114 -8.70 -23.26 -18.59
N GLU A 115 -7.58 -22.72 -19.07
CA GLU A 115 -7.44 -21.73 -20.14
C GLU A 115 -7.64 -20.25 -19.75
N THR A 116 -6.81 -19.75 -18.84
CA THR A 116 -6.41 -18.33 -18.89
C THR A 116 -5.04 -18.25 -19.53
N ASN A 117 -4.91 -17.55 -20.66
CA ASN A 117 -3.62 -17.17 -21.22
C ASN A 117 -2.79 -16.51 -20.10
N SER A 118 -1.54 -16.93 -19.94
CA SER A 118 -0.65 -16.46 -18.86
C SER A 118 -0.37 -14.97 -18.88
N ASP A 119 -0.67 -14.29 -19.98
CA ASP A 119 -0.35 -12.89 -20.21
C ASP A 119 -1.48 -11.93 -19.82
N ASP A 120 -2.71 -12.41 -19.56
CA ASP A 120 -3.79 -11.53 -19.14
C ASP A 120 -3.65 -11.17 -17.65
N PRO A 121 -3.77 -9.88 -17.28
CA PRO A 121 -3.65 -9.47 -15.88
C PRO A 121 -4.76 -10.09 -15.04
N LEU A 122 -4.42 -10.47 -13.81
CA LEU A 122 -5.41 -11.02 -12.89
C LEU A 122 -6.43 -9.94 -12.51
N TRP A 123 -7.67 -10.35 -12.22
CA TRP A 123 -8.73 -9.38 -11.89
C TRP A 123 -8.35 -8.45 -10.73
N ILE A 124 -7.53 -8.94 -9.79
CA ILE A 124 -7.09 -8.14 -8.65
C ILE A 124 -6.10 -7.05 -9.06
N GLU A 125 -5.21 -7.34 -10.02
CA GLU A 125 -4.25 -6.36 -10.56
C GLU A 125 -5.01 -5.20 -11.22
N VAL A 126 -6.01 -5.51 -12.04
CA VAL A 126 -6.87 -4.50 -12.67
C VAL A 126 -7.65 -3.67 -11.63
N VAL A 127 -8.15 -4.29 -10.56
CA VAL A 127 -8.85 -3.56 -9.48
C VAL A 127 -7.89 -2.65 -8.71
N ILE A 128 -6.63 -3.06 -8.52
CA ILE A 128 -5.63 -2.24 -7.84
C ILE A 128 -5.18 -1.07 -8.72
N ASP A 129 -4.95 -1.28 -10.01
CA ASP A 129 -4.70 -0.18 -10.96
C ASP A 129 -5.84 0.83 -10.97
N LEU A 130 -7.09 0.35 -10.99
CA LEU A 130 -8.26 1.21 -10.86
C LEU A 130 -8.23 2.02 -9.55
N PHE A 131 -7.87 1.39 -8.43
CA PHE A 131 -7.78 2.10 -7.15
C PHE A 131 -6.71 3.17 -7.16
N LEU A 132 -5.54 2.88 -7.74
CA LEU A 132 -4.44 3.83 -7.86
C LEU A 132 -4.84 5.01 -8.75
N ASN A 133 -5.54 4.75 -9.86
CA ASN A 133 -6.14 5.79 -10.69
C ASN A 133 -7.12 6.66 -9.88
N LEU A 134 -8.07 6.05 -9.18
CA LEU A 134 -9.04 6.74 -8.32
C LEU A 134 -8.38 7.56 -7.19
N LEU A 135 -7.28 7.08 -6.60
CA LEU A 135 -6.51 7.79 -5.56
C LEU A 135 -5.72 8.99 -6.10
N SER A 136 -5.30 8.93 -7.37
CA SER A 136 -4.62 10.06 -8.04
C SER A 136 -5.52 11.29 -8.16
N HIS A 137 -6.85 11.09 -8.19
CA HIS A 137 -7.79 12.20 -8.18
C HIS A 137 -7.83 12.89 -6.80
N LYS A 138 -7.92 14.23 -6.82
CA LYS A 138 -8.10 15.07 -5.62
C LYS A 138 -9.54 14.96 -5.07
N SER A 139 -9.97 13.76 -4.67
CA SER A 139 -11.31 13.47 -4.16
C SER A 139 -11.27 12.74 -2.82
N SER A 140 -11.73 13.38 -1.75
CA SER A 140 -11.85 12.75 -0.43
C SER A 140 -12.83 11.56 -0.46
N LEU A 141 -13.89 11.70 -1.25
CA LEU A 141 -14.92 10.68 -1.41
C LEU A 141 -14.37 9.36 -1.99
N LEU A 142 -13.54 9.45 -3.03
CA LEU A 142 -12.90 8.28 -3.64
C LEU A 142 -11.88 7.63 -2.68
N ARG A 143 -11.11 8.46 -1.96
CA ARG A 143 -10.18 7.96 -0.93
C ARG A 143 -10.93 7.23 0.19
N ASN A 144 -12.05 7.78 0.64
CA ASN A 144 -12.88 7.13 1.66
C ASN A 144 -13.50 5.83 1.15
N LEU A 145 -14.02 5.79 -0.08
CA LEU A 145 -14.48 4.55 -0.70
C LEU A 145 -13.39 3.46 -0.66
N ILE A 146 -12.17 3.82 -1.06
CA ILE A 146 -11.05 2.87 -1.09
C ILE A 146 -10.70 2.42 0.33
N ASN A 147 -10.67 3.31 1.31
CA ASN A 147 -10.46 2.96 2.73
C ASN A 147 -11.50 1.95 3.24
N TYR A 148 -12.76 2.03 2.79
CA TYR A 148 -13.79 1.06 3.16
C TYR A 148 -13.61 -0.31 2.49
N VAL A 149 -13.16 -0.31 1.25
CA VAL A 149 -13.18 -1.51 0.40
C VAL A 149 -11.86 -2.28 0.46
N PHE A 150 -10.73 -1.58 0.54
CA PHE A 150 -9.38 -2.15 0.49
C PHE A 150 -9.11 -3.21 1.57
N PRO A 151 -9.53 -3.06 2.86
CA PRO A 151 -9.32 -4.09 3.87
C PRO A 151 -9.97 -5.44 3.52
N HIS A 152 -11.02 -5.43 2.71
CA HIS A 152 -11.70 -6.64 2.25
C HIS A 152 -11.03 -7.27 1.02
N LEU A 153 -10.18 -6.52 0.33
CA LEU A 153 -9.40 -6.95 -0.83
C LEU A 153 -8.00 -7.47 -0.46
N CYS A 154 -7.42 -7.06 0.68
CA CYS A 154 -6.04 -7.43 1.05
C CYS A 154 -5.72 -8.93 0.93
N LYS A 155 -6.66 -9.81 1.28
CA LYS A 155 -6.47 -11.27 1.21
C LYS A 155 -6.43 -11.85 -0.21
N TYR A 156 -6.73 -11.04 -1.23
CA TYR A 156 -6.68 -11.41 -2.64
C TYR A 156 -5.47 -10.81 -3.35
N LEU A 157 -4.70 -9.94 -2.67
CA LEU A 157 -3.51 -9.32 -3.25
C LEU A 157 -2.48 -10.40 -3.61
N ASN A 158 -1.92 -10.25 -4.81
CA ASN A 158 -0.82 -11.06 -5.29
C ASN A 158 0.47 -10.21 -5.35
N VAL A 159 1.58 -10.85 -5.70
CA VAL A 159 2.90 -10.19 -5.75
C VAL A 159 2.88 -9.03 -6.74
N THR A 160 2.30 -9.22 -7.92
CA THR A 160 2.20 -8.18 -8.96
C THR A 160 1.44 -6.94 -8.46
N ALA A 161 0.25 -7.11 -7.88
CA ALA A 161 -0.56 -6.01 -7.36
C ALA A 161 0.11 -5.28 -6.20
N MET A 162 0.92 -5.97 -5.40
CA MET A 162 1.75 -5.32 -4.38
C MET A 162 2.86 -4.48 -5.00
N HIS A 163 3.52 -4.97 -6.05
CA HIS A 163 4.52 -4.17 -6.78
C HIS A 163 3.88 -2.94 -7.42
N GLN A 164 2.68 -3.04 -8.03
CA GLN A 164 1.96 -1.87 -8.56
C GLN A 164 1.77 -0.75 -7.51
N ILE A 165 1.46 -1.11 -6.26
CA ILE A 165 1.35 -0.15 -5.16
C ILE A 165 2.73 0.42 -4.79
N LEU A 166 3.74 -0.44 -4.65
CA LEU A 166 5.09 -0.03 -4.25
C LEU A 166 5.76 0.86 -5.31
N ASP A 167 5.55 0.58 -6.58
CA ASP A 167 6.13 1.33 -7.70
C ASP A 167 5.63 2.79 -7.73
N ILE A 168 4.38 3.02 -7.31
CA ILE A 168 3.83 4.38 -7.15
C ILE A 168 4.36 5.05 -5.89
N LEU A 169 4.75 4.30 -4.87
CA LEU A 169 5.31 4.85 -3.63
C LEU A 169 6.82 5.10 -3.73
N ASP A 170 7.53 4.46 -4.68
CA ASP A 170 8.98 4.60 -4.82
C ASP A 170 9.36 6.01 -5.34
N PRO A 171 10.02 6.85 -4.53
CA PRO A 171 10.44 8.18 -4.94
C PRO A 171 11.56 8.15 -6.00
N LYS A 172 12.14 6.99 -6.31
CA LYS A 172 13.16 6.83 -7.36
C LYS A 172 12.56 6.44 -8.71
N ASN A 173 11.27 6.12 -8.76
CA ASN A 173 10.61 5.80 -10.00
C ASN A 173 10.35 7.09 -10.80
N GLU A 174 11.02 7.25 -11.94
CA GLU A 174 10.93 8.46 -12.79
C GLU A 174 9.50 8.73 -13.30
N GLY A 175 8.61 7.73 -13.26
CA GLY A 175 7.18 7.85 -13.58
C GLY A 175 6.27 8.10 -12.38
N ASN A 176 6.80 8.35 -11.18
CA ASN A 176 6.00 8.48 -9.96
C ASN A 176 5.13 9.75 -9.97
N PRO A 177 3.79 9.63 -9.97
CA PRO A 177 2.87 10.77 -9.97
C PRO A 177 2.87 11.58 -8.66
N LEU A 178 3.49 11.08 -7.58
CA LEU A 178 3.58 11.74 -6.28
C LEU A 178 4.71 12.77 -6.17
N ILE A 179 5.73 12.71 -7.04
CA ILE A 179 6.90 13.60 -6.97
C ILE A 179 6.61 14.95 -7.67
N GLN A 180 5.71 14.96 -8.66
CA GLN A 180 5.42 16.16 -9.47
C GLN A 180 4.42 17.13 -8.83
N SER A 181 3.85 16.82 -7.65
CA SER A 181 2.77 17.61 -7.05
C SER A 181 3.19 18.69 -6.05
N ASP A 182 4.46 18.77 -5.64
CA ASP A 182 4.88 19.59 -4.48
C ASP A 182 5.78 20.81 -4.81
N GLU A 183 5.97 21.20 -6.08
CA GLU A 183 6.77 22.40 -6.42
C GLU A 183 6.01 23.74 -6.31
N SER A 184 4.78 23.76 -5.80
CA SER A 184 4.01 25.01 -5.67
C SER A 184 3.14 25.03 -4.43
N GLU A 185 3.75 25.23 -3.25
CA GLU A 185 3.22 26.03 -2.14
C GLU A 185 4.19 25.95 -0.96
N SER A 186 5.26 26.76 -1.02
CA SER A 186 6.12 27.05 0.14
C SER A 186 6.23 28.55 0.35
N GLU A 187 5.11 29.22 0.54
CA GLU A 187 5.07 30.51 1.22
C GLU A 187 3.74 30.60 1.98
N ASN A 188 3.78 30.40 3.30
CA ASN A 188 3.18 31.27 4.32
C ASN A 188 2.82 30.48 5.61
N GLU A 189 3.80 30.26 6.49
CA GLU A 189 3.52 29.98 7.90
C GLU A 189 4.11 31.10 8.76
N GLY A 190 3.29 32.12 8.99
CA GLY A 190 3.45 33.12 10.03
C GLY A 190 2.83 32.65 11.35
N ALA A 191 3.71 32.32 12.29
CA ALA A 191 3.68 32.69 13.71
C ALA A 191 2.43 32.40 14.59
N ASP A 192 2.68 31.51 15.56
CA ASP A 192 2.48 31.71 17.01
C ASP A 192 1.09 31.33 17.60
N SER A 193 1.00 30.25 18.41
CA SER A 193 1.45 30.28 19.81
C SER A 193 1.00 29.08 20.66
N LYS A 194 2.02 28.40 21.21
CA LYS A 194 2.22 27.96 22.61
C LYS A 194 1.41 26.81 23.24
N ASN A 195 2.13 25.71 23.46
CA ASN A 195 2.47 25.09 24.78
C ASN A 195 3.64 24.10 24.50
N ASP A 196 4.93 24.33 24.79
CA ASP A 196 5.66 24.58 26.07
C ASP A 196 5.24 23.61 27.19
N GLU A 197 6.08 22.80 27.86
CA GLU A 197 7.54 22.54 27.97
C GLU A 197 7.65 21.06 28.47
N SER A 198 8.77 20.32 28.57
CA SER A 198 10.20 20.58 28.82
C SER A 198 10.96 19.33 28.32
N ASP A 199 12.02 19.38 27.52
CA ASP A 199 13.37 19.97 27.69
C ASP A 199 14.27 19.17 28.66
N GLU A 200 15.38 18.62 28.13
CA GLU A 200 16.75 19.07 28.44
C GLU A 200 17.84 18.13 27.89
N ASN A 201 18.64 18.73 27.00
CA ASN A 201 20.11 18.72 26.88
C ASN A 201 20.84 17.44 26.43
N ASP A 202 21.46 17.39 25.23
CA ASP A 202 22.56 18.19 24.63
C ASP A 202 23.95 17.63 24.99
N GLU A 203 24.69 17.18 23.97
CA GLU A 203 26.01 17.72 23.61
C GLU A 203 26.68 16.91 22.49
N GLU A 204 27.33 17.67 21.63
CA GLU A 204 28.05 17.36 20.40
C GLU A 204 29.21 16.36 20.54
N SER A 205 29.62 15.71 19.45
CA SER A 205 30.98 15.88 18.90
C SER A 205 31.25 15.06 17.65
N GLU A 206 32.09 15.68 16.82
CA GLU A 206 32.54 15.39 15.48
C GLU A 206 33.43 14.14 15.29
N GLU A 207 33.45 13.69 14.02
CA GLU A 207 34.53 13.05 13.25
C GLU A 207 35.35 11.86 13.80
N SER A 208 35.40 10.77 13.02
CA SER A 208 36.64 10.44 12.29
C SER A 208 36.44 9.27 11.32
N ASP A 209 36.84 9.52 10.08
CA ASP A 209 37.02 8.60 8.96
C ASP A 209 38.32 7.80 9.14
N GLU A 210 38.24 6.47 9.26
CA GLU A 210 39.40 5.59 9.09
C GLU A 210 39.10 4.47 8.09
N ASN A 211 39.74 4.61 6.93
CA ASN A 211 39.85 3.64 5.87
C ASN A 211 40.53 2.36 6.37
N VAL A 212 39.86 1.21 6.23
CA VAL A 212 40.53 -0.10 6.25
C VAL A 212 40.09 -0.87 5.01
N GLU A 213 41.10 -1.27 4.25
CA GLU A 213 41.05 -2.06 3.02
C GLU A 213 40.34 -3.39 3.24
N ASP A 214 39.35 -3.71 2.41
CA ASP A 214 38.54 -4.93 2.54
C ASP A 214 38.87 -5.89 1.40
N GLU A 215 39.59 -6.96 1.74
CA GLU A 215 39.84 -8.12 0.89
C GLU A 215 38.54 -8.94 0.77
N GLU A 216 38.04 -9.05 -0.47
CA GLU A 216 36.86 -9.86 -0.81
C GLU A 216 37.09 -11.34 -0.46
N MET A 217 36.51 -11.82 0.65
CA MET A 217 36.49 -13.24 1.04
C MET A 217 35.05 -13.77 0.98
N GLU A 218 34.89 -14.87 0.27
CA GLU A 218 33.63 -15.56 -0.07
C GLU A 218 32.71 -15.81 1.14
N ASP A 219 31.42 -15.55 0.91
CA ASP A 219 30.29 -15.47 1.87
C ASP A 219 30.04 -16.78 2.65
N ASP A 220 30.47 -17.93 2.12
CA ASP A 220 30.22 -19.23 2.76
C ASP A 220 31.07 -19.49 4.02
N ASN A 221 32.17 -18.75 4.22
CA ASN A 221 33.07 -18.93 5.37
C ASN A 221 32.86 -17.89 6.49
N VAL A 222 32.00 -16.90 6.26
CA VAL A 222 31.77 -15.76 7.17
C VAL A 222 30.99 -16.20 8.41
N ASN A 223 29.99 -17.05 8.22
CA ASN A 223 29.16 -17.57 9.30
C ASN A 223 29.95 -18.50 10.25
N ASP A 224 30.88 -19.29 9.71
CA ASP A 224 31.70 -20.21 10.50
C ASP A 224 32.82 -19.49 11.27
N LYS A 225 33.40 -18.42 10.68
CA LYS A 225 34.33 -17.54 11.39
C LYS A 225 33.66 -16.75 12.51
N LEU A 226 32.45 -16.24 12.28
CA LEU A 226 31.66 -15.58 13.33
C LEU A 226 31.32 -16.53 14.48
N LYS A 227 30.88 -17.76 14.17
CA LYS A 227 30.63 -18.80 15.19
C LYS A 227 31.88 -19.11 16.01
N MET A 228 33.04 -19.24 15.37
CA MET A 228 34.29 -19.53 16.06
C MET A 228 34.73 -18.36 16.97
N ALA A 229 34.57 -17.10 16.51
CA ALA A 229 34.88 -15.91 17.29
C ALA A 229 33.95 -15.77 18.52
N VAL A 230 32.65 -16.05 18.35
CA VAL A 230 31.67 -16.05 19.44
C VAL A 230 31.95 -17.17 20.45
N GLN A 231 32.29 -18.38 19.99
CA GLN A 231 32.69 -19.48 20.86
C GLN A 231 33.97 -19.18 21.65
N MET A 232 34.90 -18.45 21.05
CA MET A 232 36.12 -18.00 21.74
C MET A 232 35.81 -16.93 22.79
N ALA A 233 34.91 -15.98 22.49
CA ALA A 233 34.44 -14.95 23.44
C ALA A 233 33.69 -15.56 24.63
N LEU A 234 32.96 -16.65 24.42
CA LEU A 234 32.28 -17.43 25.46
C LEU A 234 33.22 -18.35 26.27
N GLY A 235 34.54 -18.25 26.07
CA GLY A 235 35.53 -18.90 26.94
C GLY A 235 36.18 -20.17 26.39
N GLY A 236 36.12 -20.40 25.07
CA GLY A 236 37.01 -21.29 24.29
C GLY A 236 37.56 -22.55 24.99
N TYR A 237 36.98 -23.70 24.64
CA TYR A 237 37.37 -25.07 25.05
C TYR A 237 36.98 -25.51 26.47
N LYS A 238 35.67 -25.68 26.69
CA LYS A 238 35.14 -26.80 27.50
C LYS A 238 33.92 -27.39 26.81
N SER A 239 33.78 -28.70 26.97
CA SER A 239 32.83 -29.60 26.32
C SER A 239 31.40 -29.06 26.23
N ASP A 240 30.65 -29.53 25.23
CA ASP A 240 29.25 -29.22 24.87
C ASP A 240 28.21 -29.57 25.97
N GLU A 241 28.62 -29.69 27.23
CA GLU A 241 27.86 -30.23 28.37
C GLU A 241 27.97 -29.42 29.67
N GLU A 242 28.74 -28.32 29.74
CA GLU A 242 28.74 -27.41 30.90
C GLU A 242 27.99 -26.11 30.57
N SER A 243 26.75 -25.99 31.04
CA SER A 243 26.01 -24.72 31.02
C SER A 243 26.71 -23.70 31.92
N ILE A 244 27.10 -22.56 31.36
CA ILE A 244 27.68 -21.44 32.11
C ILE A 244 26.60 -20.91 33.07
N ASP A 245 26.84 -21.02 34.38
CA ASP A 245 25.92 -20.50 35.39
C ASP A 245 26.11 -18.98 35.51
N LEU A 246 25.23 -18.24 34.83
CA LEU A 246 25.26 -16.77 34.78
C LEU A 246 25.03 -16.12 36.16
N ASP A 247 24.45 -16.86 37.12
CA ASP A 247 24.17 -16.36 38.47
C ASP A 247 25.42 -16.37 39.38
N GLU A 248 26.47 -17.15 39.05
CA GLU A 248 27.76 -17.13 39.75
C GLU A 248 28.80 -16.19 39.12
N MET A 249 28.51 -15.59 37.95
CA MET A 249 29.44 -14.71 37.25
C MET A 249 29.53 -13.34 37.92
N SER A 250 30.76 -12.89 38.21
CA SER A 250 30.96 -11.55 38.77
C SER A 250 30.65 -10.46 37.72
N GLU A 251 30.19 -9.28 38.17
CA GLU A 251 29.87 -8.16 37.27
C GLU A 251 31.07 -7.73 36.41
N SER A 252 32.30 -7.91 36.92
CA SER A 252 33.53 -7.63 36.17
C SER A 252 33.81 -8.65 35.06
N GLU A 253 33.41 -9.91 35.22
CA GLU A 253 33.56 -10.95 34.20
C GLU A 253 32.49 -10.80 33.12
N GLY A 254 31.25 -10.45 33.51
CA GLY A 254 30.17 -10.15 32.57
C GLY A 254 30.50 -8.99 31.63
N LYS A 255 31.12 -7.91 32.14
CA LYS A 255 31.56 -6.77 31.31
C LYS A 255 32.63 -7.15 30.28
N LYS A 256 33.56 -8.04 30.64
CA LYS A 256 34.60 -8.52 29.72
C LYS A 256 34.01 -9.41 28.62
N LEU A 257 33.01 -10.22 28.96
CA LEU A 257 32.31 -11.07 28.00
C LEU A 257 31.50 -10.22 27.00
N ASP A 258 30.82 -9.19 27.49
CA ASP A 258 30.08 -8.24 26.64
C ASP A 258 31.02 -7.49 25.68
N GLU A 259 32.19 -7.03 26.16
CA GLU A 259 33.21 -6.38 25.33
C GLU A 259 33.80 -7.33 24.27
N ALA A 260 34.04 -8.59 24.62
CA ALA A 260 34.54 -9.60 23.70
C ALA A 260 33.51 -9.94 22.60
N LEU A 261 32.23 -10.05 22.96
CA LEU A 261 31.14 -10.27 22.00
C LEU A 261 30.95 -9.04 21.10
N ALA A 262 30.94 -7.83 21.64
CA ALA A 262 30.85 -6.60 20.86
C ALA A 262 31.98 -6.49 19.83
N THR A 263 33.20 -6.91 20.20
CA THR A 263 34.35 -6.96 19.28
C THR A 263 34.13 -7.98 18.17
N ALA A 264 33.65 -9.19 18.50
CA ALA A 264 33.33 -10.21 17.52
C ALA A 264 32.25 -9.75 16.52
N PHE A 265 31.18 -9.10 16.98
CA PHE A 265 30.13 -8.59 16.09
C PHE A 265 30.57 -7.37 15.28
N LYS A 266 31.45 -6.52 15.82
CA LYS A 266 31.99 -5.35 15.10
C LYS A 266 32.86 -5.77 13.92
N GLN A 267 33.61 -6.86 14.05
CA GLN A 267 34.43 -7.42 12.96
C GLN A 267 33.60 -8.01 11.81
N PHE A 268 32.34 -8.39 12.04
CA PHE A 268 31.50 -9.10 11.08
C PHE A 268 30.20 -8.37 10.77
N LYS A 269 30.25 -7.05 10.57
CA LYS A 269 29.08 -6.26 10.16
C LYS A 269 28.84 -6.44 8.65
N PRO A 270 27.80 -7.18 8.21
CA PRO A 270 27.58 -7.39 6.78
C PRO A 270 27.27 -6.05 6.08
N ASN A 271 27.93 -5.82 4.96
CA ASN A 271 27.88 -4.60 4.17
C ASN A 271 26.52 -4.46 3.45
N ILE A 272 25.45 -4.17 4.18
CA ILE A 272 24.08 -3.97 3.65
C ILE A 272 23.96 -2.65 2.84
N GLY A 273 25.01 -1.82 2.77
CA GLY A 273 24.94 -0.46 2.24
C GLY A 273 25.64 -0.15 0.90
N LYS A 274 26.30 -1.08 0.19
CA LYS A 274 27.19 -0.72 -0.95
C LYS A 274 27.00 -1.49 -2.27
N LYS A 275 25.83 -2.05 -2.58
CA LYS A 275 25.60 -2.68 -3.91
C LYS A 275 25.16 -1.75 -5.04
N SER A 276 24.89 -0.46 -4.80
CA SER A 276 24.29 0.43 -5.81
C SER A 276 25.25 1.34 -6.60
N GLN A 277 26.58 1.25 -6.43
CA GLN A 277 27.51 2.13 -7.17
C GLN A 277 28.55 1.45 -8.08
N LYS A 278 28.70 0.12 -8.09
CA LYS A 278 29.76 -0.53 -8.90
C LYS A 278 29.33 -0.95 -10.32
N GLN A 279 28.03 -0.98 -10.63
CA GLN A 279 27.54 -1.37 -11.98
C GLN A 279 27.48 -0.24 -13.02
N LYS A 280 27.84 1.01 -12.66
CA LYS A 280 27.83 2.15 -13.61
C LYS A 280 29.19 2.50 -14.22
N LYS A 281 30.26 1.73 -13.97
CA LYS A 281 31.61 2.03 -14.47
C LYS A 281 32.25 0.99 -15.40
N GLU A 282 31.57 -0.11 -15.71
CA GLU A 282 32.12 -1.13 -16.63
C GLU A 282 31.57 -1.07 -18.06
N ASP A 283 30.51 -0.30 -18.34
CA ASP A 283 29.99 -0.12 -19.71
C ASP A 283 30.60 1.08 -20.47
N GLU A 284 31.53 1.84 -19.88
CA GLU A 284 32.28 2.90 -20.57
C GLU A 284 33.64 2.45 -21.13
N ALA A 285 33.93 1.15 -21.06
CA ALA A 285 35.15 0.57 -21.63
C ALA A 285 34.91 -0.82 -22.21
N LEU A 286 34.03 -0.94 -23.21
CA LEU A 286 34.06 -1.97 -24.28
C LEU A 286 33.21 -1.53 -25.48
#